data_AF-A0A1F6CBG9-F1
#
_entry.id   AF-A0A1F6CBG9-F1
#
_cell.length_a   1.000
_cell.length_b   1.000
_cell.length_c   1.000
_cell.angle_alpha   90.00
_cell.angle_beta   90.00
_cell.angle_gamma   90.00
#
_symmetry.space_group_name_H-M   'P 1'
#
loop_
_entity.id
_entity.type
_entity.pdbx_description
1 polymer ?
#
loop_
_entity_poly.entity_id
_entity_poly.type
_entity_poly.pdbx_seq_one_letter_code
_entity_poly.pdbx_strand_id
1 'polypeptide(L)'
;DTGPVLEREAAVRAGLGWFGKHTGLIHKRAGSWLLLGEILLTAELDYDTPGPDHCGTCTRCIDACPTGAILEPYVLDSRKCISYLTIEVKGAIPADMRAQVGDWVFGCDVCQEVCPWNRKAPATAEPAFAPHEGPEAPDLIELLRMDQAAFSARFKGSPIKRTKRRGLLRNAAVSLGNSGDRRAVPALAEALNDPEALVRGHAAWALGRLGGDEARAVLKAALGREEDAEARGEIERALGAIA
;
A
#
# COMPACT_ATOMS: atom_id res chain seq x y z
N ASP A 1 13.95 0.72 -10.85
CA ASP A 1 13.26 0.32 -9.61
C ASP A 1 14.14 -0.56 -8.71
N THR A 2 14.79 -1.60 -9.25
CA THR A 2 15.69 -2.49 -8.47
C THR A 2 17.18 -2.15 -8.57
N GLY A 3 17.55 -1.25 -9.49
CA GLY A 3 18.93 -0.81 -9.70
C GLY A 3 19.36 0.29 -8.73
N PRO A 4 20.67 0.60 -8.63
CA PRO A 4 21.20 1.62 -7.72
C PRO A 4 21.03 3.06 -8.23
N VAL A 5 20.26 3.27 -9.31
CA VAL A 5 20.06 4.59 -9.93
C VAL A 5 18.86 5.27 -9.29
N LEU A 6 19.01 6.57 -8.97
CA LEU A 6 17.90 7.42 -8.57
C LEU A 6 17.11 7.85 -9.83
N GLU A 7 16.26 6.95 -10.34
CA GLU A 7 15.53 7.10 -11.61
C GLU A 7 14.81 8.44 -11.75
N ARG A 8 14.16 8.90 -10.67
CA ARG A 8 13.43 10.18 -10.69
C ARG A 8 14.38 11.37 -10.83
N GLU A 9 15.53 11.34 -10.18
CA GLU A 9 16.54 12.39 -10.30
C GLU A 9 17.17 12.37 -11.70
N ALA A 10 17.50 11.18 -12.21
CA ALA A 10 17.98 11.02 -13.58
C ALA A 10 16.97 11.57 -14.60
N ALA A 11 15.67 11.30 -14.41
CA ALA A 11 14.60 11.79 -15.27
C ALA A 11 14.45 13.32 -15.23
N VAL A 12 14.56 13.95 -14.05
CA VAL A 12 14.57 15.42 -13.94
C VAL A 12 15.78 16.01 -14.64
N ARG A 13 16.97 15.40 -14.46
CA ARG A 13 18.20 15.84 -15.12
C ARG A 13 18.12 15.72 -16.65
N ALA A 14 17.43 14.69 -17.14
CA ALA A 14 17.15 14.47 -18.56
C ALA A 14 15.97 15.31 -19.09
N GLY A 15 15.45 16.29 -18.34
CA GLY A 15 14.38 17.17 -18.81
C GLY A 15 13.00 16.51 -18.97
N LEU A 16 12.82 15.27 -18.47
CA LEU A 16 11.55 14.55 -18.56
C LEU A 16 10.46 15.11 -17.64
N GLY A 17 10.80 16.01 -16.72
CA GLY A 17 9.83 16.60 -15.80
C GLY A 17 10.48 17.30 -14.63
N TRP A 18 9.68 17.52 -13.60
CA TRP A 18 10.11 18.06 -12.31
C TRP A 18 9.58 17.18 -11.18
N PHE A 19 10.17 17.31 -9.99
CA PHE A 19 9.60 16.69 -8.79
C PHE A 19 8.31 17.40 -8.40
N GLY A 20 7.22 16.66 -8.28
CA GLY A 20 6.05 17.14 -7.56
C GLY A 20 6.36 17.28 -6.07
N LYS A 21 5.61 18.13 -5.36
CA LYS A 21 5.70 18.21 -3.88
C LYS A 21 5.41 16.88 -3.17
N HIS A 22 4.72 15.95 -3.84
CA HIS A 22 4.51 14.57 -3.42
C HIS A 22 5.69 13.63 -3.76
N THR A 23 6.86 14.15 -4.15
CA THR A 23 8.10 13.44 -4.50
C THR A 23 8.07 12.57 -5.77
N GLY A 24 6.94 12.48 -6.47
CA GLY A 24 6.85 11.80 -7.76
C GLY A 24 7.35 12.69 -8.91
N LEU A 25 7.79 12.11 -10.01
CA LEU A 25 8.07 12.86 -11.23
C LEU A 25 6.76 13.28 -11.89
N ILE A 26 6.67 14.54 -12.33
CA ILE A 26 5.55 15.03 -13.13
C ILE A 26 6.09 15.45 -14.50
N HIS A 27 5.55 14.85 -15.56
CA HIS A 27 5.76 15.27 -16.94
C HIS A 27 4.63 16.21 -17.39
N LYS A 28 4.99 17.29 -18.11
CA LYS A 28 4.08 18.39 -18.48
C LYS A 28 2.80 17.94 -19.21
N ARG A 29 2.89 16.89 -20.04
CA ARG A 29 1.76 16.38 -20.84
C ARG A 29 1.18 15.06 -20.33
N ALA A 30 1.95 14.29 -19.56
CA ALA A 30 1.58 12.95 -19.13
C ALA A 30 1.20 12.87 -17.64
N GLY A 31 1.38 13.97 -16.89
CA GLY A 31 1.20 13.93 -15.44
C GLY A 31 2.28 13.07 -14.78
N SER A 32 1.93 12.39 -13.69
CA SER A 32 2.78 11.46 -12.95
C SER A 32 2.42 9.99 -13.18
N TRP A 33 1.43 9.69 -14.04
CA TRP A 33 1.04 8.32 -14.41
C TRP A 33 2.01 7.73 -15.44
N LEU A 34 3.27 7.58 -15.05
CA LEU A 34 4.34 7.10 -15.91
C LEU A 34 5.23 6.12 -15.17
N LEU A 35 5.82 5.19 -15.92
CA LEU A 35 6.91 4.35 -15.46
C LEU A 35 8.22 4.95 -15.94
N LEU A 36 9.25 4.79 -15.11
CA LEU A 36 10.61 5.19 -15.44
C LEU A 36 11.44 3.95 -15.73
N GLY A 37 12.37 4.13 -16.66
CA GLY A 37 13.42 3.16 -16.94
C GLY A 37 14.61 3.88 -17.55
N GLU A 38 15.78 3.35 -17.28
CA GLU A 38 17.06 3.91 -17.68
C GLU A 38 17.90 2.86 -18.40
N ILE A 39 18.73 3.34 -19.34
CA ILE A 39 19.73 2.53 -20.02
C ILE A 39 21.07 3.22 -19.83
N LEU A 40 22.01 2.55 -19.17
CA LEU A 40 23.37 3.04 -19.02
C LEU A 40 24.16 2.71 -20.29
N LEU A 41 24.71 3.75 -20.93
CA LEU A 41 25.46 3.65 -22.17
C LEU A 41 26.82 4.31 -21.99
N THR A 42 27.81 3.83 -22.74
CA THR A 42 29.13 4.46 -22.86
C THR A 42 29.21 5.48 -24.00
N ALA A 43 28.15 5.57 -24.82
CA ALA A 43 28.08 6.52 -25.92
C ALA A 43 27.88 7.94 -25.39
N GLU A 44 28.61 8.89 -25.97
CA GLU A 44 28.35 10.32 -25.76
C GLU A 44 27.10 10.73 -26.54
N LEU A 45 26.21 11.47 -25.89
CA LEU A 45 24.93 11.95 -26.45
C LEU A 45 24.78 13.43 -26.15
N ASP A 46 24.03 14.14 -27.00
CA ASP A 46 23.58 15.49 -26.68
C ASP A 46 22.58 15.44 -25.51
N TYR A 47 22.88 16.17 -24.44
CA TYR A 47 22.06 16.15 -23.23
C TYR A 47 20.93 17.18 -23.30
N ASP A 48 19.75 16.75 -22.86
CA ASP A 48 18.66 17.65 -22.54
C ASP A 48 18.97 18.49 -21.29
N THR A 49 18.13 19.49 -21.02
CA THR A 49 18.24 20.36 -19.83
C THR A 49 17.04 20.19 -18.91
N PRO A 50 17.24 20.28 -17.58
CA PRO A 50 16.14 20.23 -16.62
C PRO A 50 15.11 21.32 -16.87
N GLY A 51 13.82 20.95 -16.81
CA GLY A 51 12.71 21.89 -16.85
C GLY A 51 12.48 22.59 -15.49
N PRO A 52 11.74 23.71 -15.46
CA PRO A 52 11.39 24.38 -14.22
C PRO A 52 10.34 23.58 -13.42
N ASP A 53 10.28 23.84 -12.11
CA ASP A 53 9.18 23.38 -11.24
C ASP A 53 7.87 24.08 -11.64
N HIS A 54 6.77 23.31 -11.70
CA HIS A 54 5.44 23.83 -11.98
C HIS A 54 4.38 23.53 -10.90
N CYS A 55 4.80 23.16 -9.69
CA CYS A 55 3.90 23.04 -8.54
C CYS A 55 3.48 24.42 -7.99
N GLY A 56 4.38 25.40 -8.01
CA GLY A 56 4.09 26.75 -7.48
C GLY A 56 3.60 26.72 -6.03
N THR A 57 2.51 27.44 -5.74
CA THR A 57 1.91 27.51 -4.39
C THR A 57 0.98 26.35 -4.05
N CYS A 58 0.75 25.40 -4.97
CA CYS A 58 -0.17 24.27 -4.74
C CYS A 58 0.27 23.39 -3.56
N THR A 59 -0.69 22.95 -2.73
CA THR A 59 -0.47 22.04 -1.57
C THR A 59 -1.38 20.81 -1.59
N ARG A 60 -2.20 20.61 -2.63
CA ARG A 60 -3.26 19.58 -2.66
C ARG A 60 -2.81 18.18 -2.24
N CYS A 61 -1.65 17.73 -2.72
CA CYS A 61 -1.13 16.41 -2.37
C CYS A 61 -0.72 16.28 -0.89
N ILE A 62 -0.20 17.36 -0.31
CA ILE A 62 0.16 17.45 1.11
C ILE A 62 -1.13 17.39 1.94
N ASP A 63 -2.09 18.27 1.59
CA ASP A 63 -3.35 18.41 2.33
C ASP A 63 -4.22 17.14 2.25
N ALA A 64 -4.17 16.41 1.14
CA ALA A 64 -4.95 15.20 0.93
C ALA A 64 -4.29 13.92 1.47
N CYS A 65 -3.02 13.95 1.86
CA CYS A 65 -2.31 12.75 2.29
C CYS A 65 -2.95 12.17 3.57
N PRO A 66 -3.55 10.96 3.54
CA PRO A 66 -4.38 10.47 4.66
C PRO A 66 -3.64 10.32 5.98
N THR A 67 -2.32 10.12 5.89
CA THR A 67 -1.44 9.85 7.03
C THR A 67 -0.51 11.02 7.35
N GLY A 68 -0.61 12.14 6.60
CA GLY A 68 0.36 13.24 6.70
C GLY A 68 1.80 12.79 6.41
N ALA A 69 1.99 11.84 5.50
CA ALA A 69 3.31 11.32 5.14
C ALA A 69 4.17 12.34 4.39
N ILE A 70 3.55 13.28 3.66
CA ILE A 70 4.27 14.39 3.02
C ILE A 70 4.38 15.51 4.06
N LEU A 71 5.56 15.63 4.68
CA LEU A 71 5.78 16.52 5.83
C LEU A 71 5.84 17.99 5.40
N GLU A 72 6.49 18.24 4.27
CA GLU A 72 6.63 19.53 3.62
C GLU A 72 6.93 19.29 2.13
N PRO A 73 6.95 20.32 1.27
CA PRO A 73 7.29 20.14 -0.14
C PRO A 73 8.54 19.29 -0.35
N TYR A 74 8.40 18.21 -1.12
CA TYR A 74 9.50 17.29 -1.50
C TYR A 74 10.05 16.40 -0.38
N VAL A 75 9.46 16.42 0.82
CA VAL A 75 9.89 15.61 1.96
C VAL A 75 8.80 14.61 2.34
N LEU A 76 9.11 13.32 2.21
CA LEU A 76 8.22 12.20 2.51
C LEU A 76 8.76 11.37 3.68
N ASP A 77 7.97 11.20 4.73
CA ASP A 77 8.19 10.16 5.74
C ASP A 77 7.58 8.84 5.27
N SER A 78 8.43 7.96 4.75
CA SER A 78 8.01 6.65 4.23
C SER A 78 7.35 5.79 5.31
N ARG A 79 7.67 5.98 6.60
CA ARG A 79 7.08 5.21 7.70
C ARG A 79 5.59 5.49 7.88
N LYS A 80 5.09 6.60 7.32
CA LYS A 80 3.67 6.97 7.29
C LYS A 80 3.02 6.75 5.92
N CYS A 81 3.80 6.61 4.86
CA CYS A 81 3.28 6.50 3.50
C CYS A 81 2.56 5.16 3.31
N ILE A 82 1.25 5.19 2.99
CA ILE A 82 0.43 3.98 2.79
C ILE A 82 1.04 3.06 1.72
N SER A 83 1.59 3.62 0.65
CA SER A 83 2.28 2.84 -0.39
C SER A 83 3.47 2.06 0.18
N TYR A 84 4.32 2.69 1.00
CA TYR A 84 5.42 2.00 1.67
C TYR A 84 4.93 0.96 2.70
N LEU A 85 3.93 1.32 3.51
CA LEU A 85 3.34 0.42 4.51
C LEU A 85 2.77 -0.85 3.88
N THR A 86 2.12 -0.75 2.72
CA THR A 86 1.44 -1.88 2.06
C THR A 86 2.37 -2.71 1.16
N ILE A 87 3.43 -2.11 0.60
CA ILE A 87 4.33 -2.77 -0.36
C ILE A 87 5.67 -3.20 0.28
N GLU A 88 6.32 -2.30 1.01
CA GLU A 88 7.72 -2.47 1.44
C GLU A 88 7.88 -3.02 2.84
N VAL A 89 7.02 -2.62 3.78
CA VAL A 89 7.09 -3.13 5.16
C VAL A 89 6.85 -4.64 5.15
N LYS A 90 7.84 -5.42 5.59
CA LYS A 90 7.75 -6.89 5.67
C LYS A 90 7.17 -7.40 7.00
N GLY A 91 7.23 -6.58 8.04
CA GLY A 91 6.70 -6.84 9.38
C GLY A 91 5.30 -6.29 9.60
N ALA A 92 4.98 -5.97 10.85
CA ALA A 92 3.70 -5.37 11.22
C ALA A 92 3.55 -3.93 10.72
N ILE A 93 2.33 -3.57 10.31
CA ILE A 93 1.98 -2.15 10.18
C ILE A 93 1.87 -1.58 11.61
N PRO A 94 2.52 -0.45 11.93
CA PRO A 94 2.40 0.17 13.25
C PRO A 94 0.94 0.38 13.65
N ALA A 95 0.59 0.07 14.91
CA ALA A 95 -0.80 0.00 15.35
C ALA A 95 -1.55 1.34 15.20
N ASP A 96 -0.85 2.46 15.39
CA ASP A 96 -1.32 3.83 15.21
C ASP A 96 -1.56 4.20 13.73
N MET A 97 -0.91 3.50 12.81
CA MET A 97 -1.08 3.71 11.37
C MET A 97 -2.23 2.87 10.77
N ARG A 98 -2.58 1.72 11.36
CA ARG A 98 -3.53 0.76 10.76
C ARG A 98 -4.90 1.37 10.43
N ALA A 99 -5.43 2.22 11.31
CA ALA A 99 -6.72 2.89 11.06
C ALA A 99 -6.66 3.89 9.89
N GLN A 100 -5.50 4.54 9.69
CA GLN A 100 -5.29 5.55 8.65
C GLN A 100 -4.98 4.93 7.28
N VAL A 101 -4.65 3.64 7.22
CA VAL A 101 -4.45 2.90 5.96
C VAL A 101 -5.74 2.84 5.14
N GLY A 102 -6.92 2.96 5.75
CA GLY A 102 -8.19 2.90 5.02
C GLY A 102 -8.44 1.53 4.41
N ASP A 103 -8.87 1.51 3.15
CA ASP A 103 -9.20 0.32 2.35
C ASP A 103 -8.06 -0.15 1.43
N TRP A 104 -6.89 0.50 1.51
CA TRP A 104 -5.74 0.20 0.66
C TRP A 104 -5.09 -1.14 1.02
N VAL A 105 -5.06 -2.05 0.05
CA VAL A 105 -4.36 -3.35 0.18
C VAL A 105 -3.01 -3.44 -0.53
N PHE A 106 -2.74 -2.55 -1.49
CA PHE A 106 -1.47 -2.47 -2.20
C PHE A 106 -1.29 -1.09 -2.85
N GLY A 107 -0.28 -0.33 -2.44
CA GLY A 107 -0.06 1.01 -2.95
C GLY A 107 -1.02 2.05 -2.37
N CYS A 108 -0.88 3.29 -2.83
CA CYS A 108 -1.78 4.40 -2.54
C CYS A 108 -1.54 5.49 -3.57
N ASP A 109 -2.61 5.95 -4.21
CA ASP A 109 -2.53 6.91 -5.32
C ASP A 109 -3.10 8.29 -4.99
N VAL A 110 -3.61 8.50 -3.78
CA VAL A 110 -4.28 9.75 -3.35
C VAL A 110 -3.47 11.01 -3.70
N CYS A 111 -2.15 11.02 -3.42
CA CYS A 111 -1.31 12.19 -3.69
C CYS A 111 -1.15 12.51 -5.19
N GLN A 112 -1.30 11.50 -6.06
CA GLN A 112 -1.29 11.62 -7.51
C GLN A 112 -2.69 11.98 -8.03
N GLU A 113 -3.74 11.33 -7.53
CA GLU A 113 -5.13 11.57 -7.95
C GLU A 113 -5.56 13.03 -7.78
N VAL A 114 -5.15 13.67 -6.66
CA VAL A 114 -5.47 15.07 -6.40
C VAL A 114 -4.56 16.07 -7.15
N CYS A 115 -3.48 15.59 -7.80
CA CYS A 115 -2.52 16.43 -8.49
C CYS A 115 -3.14 17.08 -9.74
N PRO A 116 -3.14 18.42 -9.88
CA PRO A 116 -3.75 19.09 -11.03
C PRO A 116 -3.17 18.68 -12.40
N TRP A 117 -1.91 18.24 -12.41
CA TRP A 117 -1.20 17.78 -13.61
C TRP A 117 -1.70 16.43 -14.13
N ASN A 118 -2.39 15.65 -13.28
CA ASN A 118 -2.97 14.37 -13.66
C ASN A 118 -4.39 14.47 -14.25
N ARG A 119 -5.08 15.60 -14.06
CA ARG A 119 -6.47 15.78 -14.55
C ARG A 119 -6.62 15.58 -16.05
N LYS A 120 -5.59 15.92 -16.84
CA LYS A 120 -5.57 15.80 -18.30
C LYS A 120 -4.52 14.80 -18.79
N ALA A 121 -3.97 13.99 -17.90
CA ALA A 121 -3.03 12.95 -18.29
C ALA A 121 -3.77 11.92 -19.17
N PRO A 122 -3.24 11.59 -20.36
CA PRO A 122 -3.87 10.59 -21.20
C PRO A 122 -3.73 9.20 -20.57
N ALA A 123 -4.75 8.35 -20.75
CA ALA A 123 -4.59 6.93 -20.50
C ALA A 123 -3.59 6.34 -21.50
N THR A 124 -2.83 5.34 -21.07
CA THR A 124 -1.92 4.62 -21.96
C THR A 124 -2.70 3.82 -23.00
N ALA A 125 -2.16 3.78 -24.22
CA ALA A 125 -2.65 2.92 -25.30
C ALA A 125 -1.88 1.59 -25.37
N GLU A 126 -0.85 1.40 -24.53
CA GLU A 126 -0.04 0.18 -24.48
C GLU A 126 -0.83 -0.95 -23.81
N PRO A 127 -1.19 -2.03 -24.54
CA PRO A 127 -1.99 -3.12 -23.99
C PRO A 127 -1.33 -3.83 -22.81
N ALA A 128 0.00 -3.85 -22.72
CA ALA A 128 0.72 -4.45 -21.59
C ALA A 128 0.45 -3.76 -20.24
N PHE A 129 -0.07 -2.53 -20.25
CA PHE A 129 -0.47 -1.79 -19.05
C PHE A 129 -1.97 -1.80 -18.79
N ALA A 130 -2.75 -2.54 -19.59
CA ALA A 130 -4.15 -2.75 -19.28
C ALA A 130 -4.28 -3.45 -17.90
N PRO A 131 -5.24 -3.04 -17.06
CA PRO A 131 -5.50 -3.74 -15.81
C PRO A 131 -5.86 -5.20 -16.10
N HIS A 132 -5.42 -6.11 -15.23
CA HIS A 132 -5.81 -7.51 -15.32
C HIS A 132 -7.34 -7.66 -15.23
N GLU A 133 -7.89 -8.67 -15.92
CA GLU A 133 -9.33 -8.97 -15.85
C GLU A 133 -9.77 -9.22 -14.40
N GLY A 134 -10.86 -8.57 -14.00
CA GLY A 134 -11.41 -8.67 -12.65
C GLY A 134 -12.16 -7.40 -12.23
N PRO A 135 -12.76 -7.40 -11.03
CA PRO A 135 -13.34 -6.20 -10.47
C PRO A 135 -12.25 -5.18 -10.13
N GLU A 136 -12.58 -3.89 -10.27
CA GLU A 136 -11.70 -2.77 -9.93
C GLU A 136 -11.26 -2.81 -8.46
N ALA A 137 -12.16 -3.21 -7.56
CA ALA A 137 -11.87 -3.49 -6.16
C ALA A 137 -11.95 -5.00 -5.88
N PRO A 138 -10.92 -5.62 -5.28
CA PRO A 138 -10.94 -7.05 -4.95
C PRO A 138 -11.85 -7.33 -3.74
N ASP A 139 -12.42 -8.53 -3.69
CA ASP A 139 -13.07 -9.03 -2.47
C ASP A 139 -12.02 -9.31 -1.38
N LEU A 140 -12.06 -8.51 -0.32
CA LEU A 140 -11.08 -8.60 0.77
C LEU A 140 -11.18 -9.90 1.59
N ILE A 141 -12.37 -10.50 1.68
CA ILE A 141 -12.56 -11.79 2.35
C ILE A 141 -11.95 -12.90 1.49
N GLU A 142 -12.15 -12.85 0.17
CA GLU A 142 -11.51 -13.78 -0.77
C GLU A 142 -9.98 -13.64 -0.71
N LEU A 143 -9.46 -12.42 -0.70
CA LEU A 143 -8.02 -12.17 -0.54
C LEU A 143 -7.47 -12.72 0.77
N LEU A 144 -8.18 -12.52 1.89
CA LEU A 144 -7.72 -12.96 3.20
C LEU A 144 -7.63 -14.50 3.29
N ARG A 145 -8.53 -15.22 2.61
CA ARG A 145 -8.57 -16.70 2.58
C ARG A 145 -7.56 -17.33 1.62
N MET A 146 -6.86 -16.51 0.84
CA MET A 146 -5.97 -16.99 -0.21
C MET A 146 -4.76 -17.75 0.36
N ASP A 147 -4.52 -18.97 -0.12
CA ASP A 147 -3.33 -19.74 0.22
C ASP A 147 -2.11 -19.31 -0.64
N GLN A 148 -0.95 -19.94 -0.40
CA GLN A 148 0.28 -19.60 -1.11
C GLN A 148 0.27 -20.03 -2.59
N ALA A 149 -0.44 -21.11 -2.94
CA ALA A 149 -0.53 -21.58 -4.32
C ALA A 149 -1.42 -20.65 -5.15
N ALA A 150 -2.60 -20.30 -4.63
CA ALA A 150 -3.54 -19.36 -5.22
C ALA A 150 -2.94 -17.97 -5.38
N PHE A 151 -2.27 -17.43 -4.34
CA PHE A 151 -1.53 -16.17 -4.45
C PHE A 151 -0.47 -16.23 -5.54
N SER A 152 0.24 -17.35 -5.62
CA SER A 152 1.30 -17.52 -6.59
C SER A 152 0.80 -17.53 -8.03
N ALA A 153 -0.33 -18.20 -8.27
CA ALA A 153 -0.97 -18.28 -9.57
C ALA A 153 -1.61 -16.95 -9.98
N ARG A 154 -2.45 -16.36 -9.10
CA ARG A 154 -3.23 -15.14 -9.39
C ARG A 154 -2.35 -13.94 -9.70
N PHE A 155 -1.27 -13.74 -8.96
CA PHE A 155 -0.41 -12.57 -9.10
C PHE A 155 0.89 -12.86 -9.87
N LYS A 156 0.95 -13.92 -10.68
CA LYS A 156 2.12 -14.21 -11.50
C LYS A 156 2.41 -13.03 -12.45
N GLY A 157 3.63 -12.51 -12.42
CA GLY A 157 4.03 -11.35 -13.24
C GLY A 157 3.51 -10.00 -12.74
N SER A 158 2.76 -9.97 -11.62
CA SER A 158 2.24 -8.73 -11.04
C SER A 158 3.19 -8.13 -10.01
N PRO A 159 3.31 -6.79 -9.93
CA PRO A 159 4.03 -6.09 -8.85
C PRO A 159 3.53 -6.46 -7.44
N ILE A 160 2.30 -6.95 -7.29
CA ILE A 160 1.72 -7.43 -6.02
C ILE A 160 2.59 -8.52 -5.37
N LYS A 161 3.38 -9.27 -6.16
CA LYS A 161 4.36 -10.24 -5.63
C LYS A 161 5.36 -9.62 -4.66
N ARG A 162 5.63 -8.31 -4.74
CA ARG A 162 6.58 -7.59 -3.87
C ARG A 162 6.15 -7.57 -2.41
N THR A 163 4.83 -7.57 -2.12
CA THR A 163 4.31 -7.62 -0.74
C THR A 163 4.32 -9.05 -0.17
N LYS A 164 4.41 -10.08 -1.03
CA LYS A 164 4.23 -11.50 -0.71
C LYS A 164 2.82 -11.79 -0.17
N ARG A 165 2.45 -13.08 -0.07
CA ARG A 165 1.15 -13.50 0.49
C ARG A 165 0.92 -12.89 1.87
N ARG A 166 1.87 -13.08 2.80
CA ARG A 166 1.75 -12.59 4.18
C ARG A 166 1.49 -11.08 4.26
N GLY A 167 2.10 -10.27 3.39
CA GLY A 167 1.91 -8.82 3.36
C GLY A 167 0.53 -8.44 2.81
N LEU A 168 0.09 -9.10 1.73
CA LEU A 168 -1.24 -8.88 1.17
C LEU A 168 -2.35 -9.24 2.17
N LEU A 169 -2.25 -10.41 2.81
CA LEU A 169 -3.23 -10.86 3.81
C LEU A 169 -3.24 -9.97 5.05
N ARG A 170 -2.05 -9.53 5.51
CA ARG A 170 -1.92 -8.51 6.56
C ARG A 170 -2.67 -7.23 6.19
N ASN A 171 -2.51 -6.73 4.97
CA ASN A 171 -3.19 -5.52 4.52
C ASN A 171 -4.70 -5.73 4.40
N ALA A 172 -5.13 -6.88 3.87
CA ALA A 172 -6.54 -7.24 3.79
C ALA A 172 -7.20 -7.29 5.17
N ALA A 173 -6.54 -7.86 6.18
CA ALA A 173 -7.03 -7.85 7.55
C ALA A 173 -7.20 -6.42 8.10
N VAL A 174 -6.22 -5.53 7.87
CA VAL A 174 -6.32 -4.12 8.26
C VAL A 174 -7.51 -3.43 7.59
N SER A 175 -7.64 -3.61 6.28
CA SER A 175 -8.75 -3.05 5.48
C SER A 175 -10.12 -3.56 5.95
N LEU A 176 -10.24 -4.86 6.27
CA LEU A 176 -11.46 -5.45 6.81
C LEU A 176 -11.79 -4.91 8.21
N GLY A 177 -10.80 -4.67 9.06
CA GLY A 177 -11.02 -4.00 10.33
C GLY A 177 -11.50 -2.54 10.15
N ASN A 178 -10.97 -1.85 9.14
CA ASN A 178 -11.34 -0.47 8.83
C ASN A 178 -12.73 -0.32 8.21
N SER A 179 -13.23 -1.33 7.50
CA SER A 179 -14.55 -1.28 6.85
C SER A 179 -15.72 -1.23 7.84
N GLY A 180 -15.53 -1.70 9.08
CA GLY A 180 -16.61 -1.84 10.06
C GLY A 180 -17.61 -2.96 9.73
N ASP A 181 -17.38 -3.73 8.67
CA ASP A 181 -18.30 -4.75 8.21
C ASP A 181 -18.14 -6.06 9.00
N ARG A 182 -19.10 -6.33 9.90
CA ARG A 182 -19.09 -7.53 10.74
C ARG A 182 -19.21 -8.85 9.95
N ARG A 183 -19.59 -8.82 8.66
CA ARG A 183 -19.53 -10.01 7.79
C ARG A 183 -18.11 -10.55 7.61
N ALA A 184 -17.09 -9.76 7.92
CA ALA A 184 -15.69 -10.16 7.90
C ALA A 184 -15.26 -11.02 9.10
N VAL A 185 -16.02 -11.02 10.21
CA VAL A 185 -15.64 -11.70 11.46
C VAL A 185 -15.32 -13.19 11.25
N PRO A 186 -16.12 -13.99 10.52
CA PRO A 186 -15.79 -15.40 10.29
C PRO A 186 -14.45 -15.59 9.54
N ALA A 187 -14.20 -14.80 8.49
CA ALA A 187 -12.95 -14.88 7.73
C ALA A 187 -11.73 -14.45 8.54
N LEU A 188 -11.88 -13.42 9.39
CA LEU A 188 -10.83 -13.00 10.32
C LEU A 188 -10.59 -14.06 11.42
N ALA A 189 -11.63 -14.73 11.88
CA ALA A 189 -11.51 -15.84 12.84
C ALA A 189 -10.77 -17.03 12.23
N GLU A 190 -11.02 -17.36 10.96
CA GLU A 190 -10.25 -18.34 10.21
C GLU A 190 -8.76 -17.93 10.12
N ALA A 191 -8.48 -16.66 9.83
CA ALA A 191 -7.13 -16.11 9.71
C ALA A 191 -6.33 -16.12 11.04
N LEU A 192 -6.98 -16.26 12.21
CA LEU A 192 -6.31 -16.58 13.48
C LEU A 192 -5.65 -17.98 13.50
N ASN A 193 -5.78 -18.76 12.43
CA ASN A 193 -5.12 -20.05 12.25
C ASN A 193 -4.07 -20.02 11.13
N ASP A 194 -3.79 -18.86 10.53
CA ASP A 194 -2.81 -18.76 9.46
C ASP A 194 -1.41 -19.20 9.96
N PRO A 195 -0.62 -19.92 9.15
CA PRO A 195 0.74 -20.30 9.53
C PRO A 195 1.64 -19.09 9.87
N GLU A 196 1.37 -17.92 9.32
CA GLU A 196 2.14 -16.70 9.56
C GLU A 196 1.60 -15.92 10.77
N ALA A 197 2.40 -15.80 11.83
CA ALA A 197 2.06 -15.03 13.04
C ALA A 197 1.68 -13.56 12.73
N LEU A 198 2.32 -12.99 11.70
CA LEU A 198 2.00 -11.66 11.20
C LEU A 198 0.53 -11.53 10.77
N VAL A 199 -0.01 -12.52 10.05
CA VAL A 199 -1.40 -12.53 9.59
C VAL A 199 -2.33 -12.71 10.79
N ARG A 200 -2.01 -13.66 11.69
CA ARG A 200 -2.80 -13.89 12.91
C ARG A 200 -2.92 -12.63 13.78
N GLY A 201 -1.81 -11.92 14.00
CA GLY A 201 -1.80 -10.68 14.77
C GLY A 201 -2.65 -9.56 14.16
N HIS A 202 -2.64 -9.40 12.82
CA HIS A 202 -3.45 -8.37 12.17
C HIS A 202 -4.92 -8.77 12.08
N ALA A 203 -5.22 -10.07 11.94
CA ALA A 203 -6.58 -10.58 12.09
C ALA A 203 -7.13 -10.32 13.50
N ALA A 204 -6.31 -10.53 14.53
CA ALA A 204 -6.68 -10.23 15.90
C ALA A 204 -6.99 -8.75 16.11
N TRP A 205 -6.13 -7.86 15.60
CA TRP A 205 -6.37 -6.41 15.64
C TRP A 205 -7.68 -6.02 14.95
N ALA A 206 -7.94 -6.57 13.77
CA ALA A 206 -9.16 -6.30 13.02
C ALA A 206 -10.42 -6.77 13.76
N LEU A 207 -10.38 -7.95 14.37
CA LEU A 207 -11.45 -8.46 15.23
C LEU A 207 -11.66 -7.57 16.46
N GLY A 208 -10.58 -7.11 17.09
CA GLY A 208 -10.64 -6.13 18.19
C GLY A 208 -11.37 -4.85 17.80
N ARG A 209 -11.12 -4.37 16.57
CA ARG A 209 -11.75 -3.17 16.01
C ARG A 209 -13.22 -3.38 15.64
N LEU A 210 -13.59 -4.52 15.06
CA LEU A 210 -14.97 -4.85 14.71
C LEU A 210 -15.83 -5.16 15.95
N GLY A 211 -15.22 -5.73 16.99
CA GLY A 211 -15.86 -6.02 18.28
C GLY A 211 -17.03 -7.00 18.22
N GLY A 212 -17.77 -7.04 19.33
CA GLY A 212 -18.91 -7.95 19.54
C GLY A 212 -18.53 -9.30 20.15
N ASP A 213 -19.55 -10.01 20.62
CA ASP A 213 -19.37 -11.26 21.40
C ASP A 213 -18.66 -12.35 20.63
N GLU A 214 -18.96 -12.49 19.33
CA GLU A 214 -18.31 -13.47 18.45
C GLU A 214 -16.80 -13.18 18.32
N ALA A 215 -16.42 -11.93 18.02
CA ALA A 215 -15.02 -11.52 17.94
C ALA A 215 -14.29 -11.76 19.27
N ARG A 216 -14.92 -11.41 20.40
CA ARG A 216 -14.38 -11.66 21.73
C ARG A 216 -14.18 -13.16 21.99
N ALA A 217 -15.14 -14.00 21.62
CA ALA A 217 -15.07 -15.44 21.83
C ALA A 217 -13.92 -16.07 21.04
N VAL A 218 -13.78 -15.74 19.75
CA VAL A 218 -12.71 -16.30 18.91
C VAL A 218 -11.31 -15.81 19.33
N LEU A 219 -11.19 -14.56 19.78
CA LEU A 219 -9.93 -14.02 20.32
C LEU A 219 -9.52 -14.72 21.63
N LYS A 220 -10.47 -14.97 22.54
CA LYS A 220 -10.19 -15.73 23.78
C LYS A 220 -9.70 -17.15 23.46
N ALA A 221 -10.34 -17.82 22.50
CA ALA A 221 -9.91 -19.14 22.07
C ALA A 221 -8.51 -19.12 21.43
N ALA A 222 -8.22 -18.12 20.60
CA ALA A 222 -6.89 -17.95 20.00
C ALA A 222 -5.80 -17.65 21.03
N LEU A 223 -6.07 -16.83 22.05
CA LEU A 223 -5.12 -16.51 23.11
C LEU A 223 -4.63 -17.76 23.89
N GLY A 224 -5.50 -18.76 24.02
CA GLY A 224 -5.17 -20.02 24.72
C GLY A 224 -4.19 -20.92 23.97
N ARG A 225 -3.96 -20.69 22.68
CA ARG A 225 -3.13 -21.53 21.81
C ARG A 225 -2.05 -20.77 21.03
N GLU A 226 -2.01 -19.44 21.12
CA GLU A 226 -1.00 -18.63 20.44
C GLU A 226 0.34 -18.71 21.17
N GLU A 227 1.38 -19.11 20.44
CA GLU A 227 2.74 -19.29 20.93
C GLU A 227 3.66 -18.13 20.53
N ASP A 228 3.35 -17.43 19.43
CA ASP A 228 4.13 -16.28 18.97
C ASP A 228 3.85 -15.05 19.85
N ALA A 229 4.91 -14.46 20.40
CA ALA A 229 4.79 -13.37 21.36
C ALA A 229 4.17 -12.09 20.76
N GLU A 230 4.45 -11.78 19.50
CA GLU A 230 3.89 -10.58 18.84
C GLU A 230 2.40 -10.76 18.56
N ALA A 231 2.02 -11.89 17.96
CA ALA A 231 0.63 -12.23 17.69
C ALA A 231 -0.18 -12.33 18.99
N ARG A 232 0.39 -12.94 20.04
CA ARG A 232 -0.22 -12.99 21.37
C ARG A 232 -0.50 -11.60 21.92
N GLY A 233 0.48 -10.69 21.82
CA GLY A 233 0.32 -9.31 22.25
C GLY A 233 -0.76 -8.55 21.48
N GLU A 234 -0.94 -8.83 20.18
CA GLU A 234 -2.06 -8.28 19.39
C GLU A 234 -3.41 -8.80 19.89
N ILE A 235 -3.53 -10.10 20.19
CA ILE A 235 -4.76 -10.70 20.72
C ILE A 235 -5.13 -10.10 22.08
N GLU A 236 -4.14 -9.93 22.97
CA GLU A 236 -4.35 -9.31 24.29
C GLU A 236 -4.82 -7.85 24.17
N ARG A 237 -4.18 -7.06 23.29
CA ARG A 237 -4.63 -5.68 23.00
C ARG A 237 -6.03 -5.64 22.40
N ALA A 238 -6.34 -6.54 21.46
CA ALA A 238 -7.65 -6.63 20.84
C ALA A 238 -8.74 -6.95 21.88
N LEU A 239 -8.50 -7.91 22.77
CA LEU A 239 -9.45 -8.26 23.84
C LEU A 239 -9.69 -7.11 24.82
N GLY A 240 -8.66 -6.30 25.11
CA GLY A 240 -8.78 -5.10 25.94
C GLY A 240 -9.52 -3.94 25.26
N ALA A 241 -9.55 -3.91 23.92
CA ALA A 241 -10.24 -2.87 23.15
C ALA A 241 -11.73 -3.18 22.91
N ILE A 242 -12.14 -4.45 22.98
CA ILE A 242 -13.55 -4.85 22.87
C ILE A 242 -14.26 -4.52 24.18
N ALA A 243 -15.26 -3.63 24.10
CA ALA A 243 -16.18 -3.30 25.20
C ALA A 243 -16.99 -4.52 25.66
#